data_AF-A0A453H187-F1
#
_entry.id   AF-A0A453H187-F1
#
_cell.length_a   1.000
_cell.length_b   1.000
_cell.length_c   1.000
_cell.angle_alpha   90.00
_cell.angle_beta   90.00
_cell.angle_gamma   90.00
#
_symmetry.space_group_name_H-M   'P 1'
#
loop_
_entity.id
_entity.type
_entity.pdbx_description
1 polymer ?
#
loop_
_entity_poly.entity_id
_entity_poly.type
_entity_poly.pdbx_seq_one_letter_code
_entity_poly.pdbx_strand_id
1 'polypeptide(L)'
;MSASTSGGGGLSPQAAAALQEGIGLVFARWTALQMAVENEWGGRDSRAKADRLAADVLSFFTTSKGPYYFDDLEEMMFDNISEFFNADFEDGSVGEVAEQVLIMHEECLQNNYSSIEKLRNTRAQANAVSQSRMRMLDSVGFCFAM
;
A
#
# COMPACT_ATOMS: atom_id res chain seq x y z
N MET A 1 -1.27 5.90 43.93
CA MET A 1 -2.26 4.92 43.44
C MET A 1 -1.91 4.69 41.98
N SER A 2 -1.32 3.55 41.67
CA SER A 2 -0.78 3.21 40.36
C SER A 2 -1.93 3.04 39.36
N ALA A 3 -1.94 3.82 38.28
CA ALA A 3 -2.78 3.54 37.13
C ALA A 3 -1.97 2.65 36.19
N SER A 4 -2.20 1.34 36.29
CA SER A 4 -1.68 0.34 35.36
C SER A 4 -2.28 0.60 33.99
N THR A 5 -1.45 1.05 33.04
CA THR A 5 -1.83 1.14 31.64
C THR A 5 -1.96 -0.29 31.12
N SER A 6 -3.19 -0.72 30.82
CA SER A 6 -3.46 -1.98 30.12
C SER A 6 -2.84 -1.90 28.72
N GLY A 7 -1.65 -2.46 28.55
CA GLY A 7 -0.97 -2.63 27.27
C GLY A 7 -1.59 -3.76 26.44
N GLY A 8 -2.87 -3.63 26.09
CA GLY A 8 -3.48 -4.29 24.94
C GLY A 8 -3.54 -3.29 23.80
N GLY A 9 -2.37 -2.87 23.33
CA GLY A 9 -2.19 -1.65 22.53
C GLY A 9 -2.71 -1.79 21.11
N GLY A 10 -3.99 -1.52 20.88
CA GLY A 10 -4.47 -1.16 19.55
C GLY A 10 -3.82 0.16 19.11
N LEU A 11 -3.69 0.36 17.79
CA LEU A 11 -3.16 1.60 17.22
C LEU A 11 -3.89 2.81 17.78
N SER A 12 -3.14 3.88 18.10
CA SER A 12 -3.76 5.18 18.38
C SER A 12 -4.45 5.71 17.12
N PRO A 13 -5.44 6.61 17.22
CA PRO A 13 -6.09 7.19 16.04
C PRO A 13 -5.11 7.87 15.09
N GLN A 14 -4.06 8.50 15.65
CA GLN A 14 -2.99 9.12 14.87
C GLN A 14 -2.12 8.08 14.15
N ALA A 15 -1.77 6.99 14.84
CA ALA A 15 -1.01 5.88 14.27
C ALA A 15 -1.80 5.17 13.15
N ALA A 16 -3.10 4.95 13.34
CA ALA A 16 -3.98 4.38 12.33
C ALA A 16 -4.09 5.27 11.09
N ALA A 17 -4.21 6.59 11.27
CA ALA A 17 -4.23 7.54 10.15
C ALA A 17 -2.91 7.56 9.37
N ALA A 18 -1.78 7.52 10.08
CA ALA A 18 -0.45 7.45 9.46
C ALA A 18 -0.25 6.11 8.71
N LEU A 19 -0.68 4.99 9.30
CA LEU A 19 -0.64 3.69 8.67
C LEU A 19 -1.51 3.64 7.42
N GLN A 20 -2.73 4.20 7.47
CA GLN A 20 -3.61 4.31 6.29
C GLN A 20 -2.94 5.09 5.15
N GLU A 21 -2.30 6.22 5.45
CA GLU A 21 -1.53 6.97 4.46
C GLU A 21 -0.40 6.09 3.89
N GLY A 22 0.31 5.39 4.77
CA GLY A 22 1.36 4.46 4.42
C GLY A 22 0.92 3.34 3.47
N ILE A 23 -0.15 2.62 3.81
CA ILE A 23 -0.74 1.56 2.99
C ILE A 23 -1.10 2.11 1.61
N GLY A 24 -1.78 3.27 1.56
CA GLY A 24 -2.13 3.91 0.29
C GLY A 24 -0.91 4.27 -0.57
N LEU A 25 0.22 4.65 0.05
CA LEU A 25 1.47 4.93 -0.67
C LEU A 25 2.13 3.65 -1.21
N VAL A 26 2.13 2.56 -0.44
CA VAL A 26 2.67 1.25 -0.87
C VAL A 26 1.85 0.71 -2.01
N PHE A 27 0.52 0.68 -1.88
CA PHE A 27 -0.40 0.18 -2.90
C PHE A 27 -0.32 0.96 -4.20
N ALA A 28 -0.19 2.28 -4.14
CA ALA A 28 -0.01 3.10 -5.34
C ALA A 28 1.30 2.82 -6.10
N ARG A 29 2.28 2.18 -5.46
CA ARG A 29 3.57 1.79 -6.06
C ARG A 29 3.61 0.31 -6.43
N TRP A 30 2.67 -0.47 -5.95
CA TRP A 30 2.62 -1.88 -6.22
C TRP A 30 2.26 -2.10 -7.69
N THR A 31 3.25 -2.45 -8.49
CA THR A 31 3.13 -2.52 -9.95
C THR A 31 2.11 -3.56 -10.39
N ALA A 32 2.04 -4.72 -9.73
CA ALA A 32 1.06 -5.75 -10.04
C ALA A 32 -0.38 -5.25 -9.83
N LEU A 33 -0.64 -4.58 -8.70
CA LEU A 33 -1.95 -3.98 -8.42
C LEU A 33 -2.29 -2.87 -9.43
N GLN A 34 -1.33 -2.01 -9.76
CA GLN A 34 -1.55 -0.92 -10.73
C GLN A 34 -1.84 -1.47 -12.13
N MET A 35 -1.11 -2.49 -12.57
CA MET A 35 -1.40 -3.20 -13.82
C MET A 35 -2.79 -3.84 -13.78
N ALA A 36 -3.18 -4.48 -12.68
CA ALA A 36 -4.51 -5.08 -12.55
C ALA A 36 -5.63 -4.04 -12.66
N VAL A 37 -5.41 -2.84 -12.11
CA VAL A 37 -6.35 -1.73 -12.24
C VAL A 37 -6.38 -1.15 -13.65
N GLU A 38 -5.22 -0.94 -14.27
CA GLU A 38 -5.12 -0.38 -15.63
C GLU A 38 -5.70 -1.31 -16.69
N ASN A 39 -5.56 -2.63 -16.51
CA ASN A 39 -6.10 -3.64 -17.42
C ASN A 39 -7.54 -4.08 -17.04
N GLU A 40 -8.17 -3.41 -16.08
CA GLU A 40 -9.52 -3.72 -15.61
C GLU A 40 -9.73 -5.21 -15.25
N TRP A 41 -8.73 -5.86 -14.62
CA TRP A 41 -8.83 -7.28 -14.25
C TRP A 41 -10.01 -7.55 -13.31
N GLY A 42 -10.34 -6.58 -12.45
CA GLY A 42 -11.55 -6.58 -11.61
C GLY A 42 -12.78 -5.95 -12.25
N GLY A 43 -12.77 -5.65 -13.56
CA GLY A 43 -13.80 -4.90 -14.27
C GLY A 43 -13.69 -3.38 -14.10
N ARG A 44 -14.76 -2.65 -14.46
CA ARG A 44 -14.78 -1.17 -14.43
C ARG A 44 -14.54 -0.56 -13.04
N ASP A 45 -14.83 -1.33 -12.00
CA ASP A 45 -14.67 -0.93 -10.61
C ASP A 45 -13.30 -1.36 -10.03
N SER A 46 -12.34 -1.78 -10.86
CA SER A 46 -11.00 -2.23 -10.40
C SER A 46 -10.31 -1.22 -9.49
N ARG A 47 -10.45 0.08 -9.77
CA ARG A 47 -9.92 1.14 -8.89
C ARG A 47 -10.55 1.11 -7.50
N ALA A 48 -11.88 1.03 -7.43
CA ALA A 48 -12.60 0.97 -6.16
C ALA A 48 -12.27 -0.32 -5.39
N LYS A 49 -12.00 -1.41 -6.09
CA LYS A 49 -11.54 -2.68 -5.49
C LYS A 49 -10.12 -2.58 -4.91
N ALA A 50 -9.21 -1.87 -5.58
CA ALA A 50 -7.88 -1.58 -5.04
C ALA A 50 -7.96 -0.73 -3.75
N ASP A 51 -8.85 0.27 -3.73
CA ASP A 51 -9.11 1.09 -2.54
C ASP A 51 -9.72 0.24 -1.42
N ARG A 52 -10.59 -0.71 -1.76
CA ARG A 52 -11.19 -1.66 -0.81
C ARG A 52 -10.14 -2.59 -0.20
N LEU A 53 -9.24 -3.16 -1.01
CA LEU A 53 -8.12 -3.99 -0.52
C LEU A 53 -7.26 -3.22 0.49
N ALA A 54 -6.95 -1.95 0.23
CA ALA A 54 -6.22 -1.11 1.17
C ALA A 54 -6.97 -0.89 2.49
N ALA A 55 -8.30 -0.72 2.41
CA ALA A 55 -9.15 -0.59 3.59
C ALA A 55 -9.26 -1.89 4.39
N ASP A 56 -9.30 -3.05 3.71
CA ASP A 56 -9.33 -4.37 4.36
C ASP A 56 -8.01 -4.65 5.10
N VAL A 57 -6.87 -4.29 4.50
CA VAL A 57 -5.56 -4.33 5.17
C VAL A 57 -5.51 -3.40 6.38
N LEU A 58 -6.04 -2.18 6.30
CA LEU A 58 -6.12 -1.32 7.48
C LEU A 58 -7.03 -1.92 8.55
N SER A 59 -8.18 -2.45 8.14
CA SER A 59 -9.16 -3.09 9.03
C SER A 59 -8.56 -4.26 9.80
N PHE A 60 -7.69 -5.05 9.16
CA PHE A 60 -6.95 -6.13 9.81
C PHE A 60 -6.23 -5.65 11.07
N PHE A 61 -5.52 -4.51 10.99
CA PHE A 61 -4.79 -3.92 12.13
C PHE A 61 -5.64 -3.13 13.12
N THR A 62 -6.85 -2.70 12.75
CA THR A 62 -7.73 -1.93 13.65
C THR A 62 -8.78 -2.78 14.34
N THR A 63 -9.18 -3.90 13.71
CA THR A 63 -10.28 -4.76 14.16
C THR A 63 -9.77 -5.90 15.04
N SER A 64 -8.65 -6.52 14.68
CA SER A 64 -8.05 -7.56 15.51
C SER A 64 -7.24 -6.95 16.66
N LYS A 65 -7.23 -7.62 17.81
CA LYS A 65 -6.36 -7.30 18.96
C LYS A 65 -5.58 -8.55 19.33
N GLY A 66 -4.69 -8.96 18.45
CA GLY A 66 -3.93 -10.20 18.59
C GLY A 66 -2.69 -10.17 17.71
N PRO A 67 -1.74 -11.10 17.92
CA PRO A 67 -0.49 -11.09 17.16
C PRO A 67 -0.81 -11.08 15.67
N TYR A 68 -0.31 -10.06 14.99
CA TYR A 68 -0.42 -9.95 13.55
C TYR A 68 0.67 -10.83 12.95
N TYR A 69 0.27 -11.97 12.40
CA TYR A 69 1.20 -12.85 11.71
C TYR A 69 1.31 -12.44 10.25
N PHE A 70 2.51 -12.59 9.71
CA PHE A 70 2.78 -12.36 8.29
C PHE A 70 1.89 -13.25 7.42
N ASP A 71 1.82 -14.55 7.73
CA ASP A 71 1.03 -15.53 6.96
C ASP A 71 -0.46 -15.15 6.91
N ASP A 72 -1.05 -14.70 8.03
CA ASP A 72 -2.46 -14.29 8.07
C ASP A 72 -2.73 -13.05 7.19
N LEU A 73 -1.78 -12.11 7.17
CA LEU A 73 -1.89 -10.90 6.35
C LEU A 73 -1.70 -11.22 4.87
N GLU A 74 -0.70 -12.04 4.54
CA GLU A 74 -0.40 -12.46 3.17
C GLU A 74 -1.56 -13.26 2.58
N GLU A 75 -2.08 -14.25 3.31
CA GLU A 75 -3.24 -15.07 2.89
C GLU A 75 -4.46 -14.18 2.63
N MET A 76 -4.77 -13.27 3.55
CA MET A 76 -5.89 -12.34 3.40
C MET A 76 -5.72 -11.40 2.18
N MET A 77 -4.50 -10.91 1.92
CA MET A 77 -4.23 -10.11 0.73
C MET A 77 -4.38 -10.93 -0.55
N PHE A 78 -3.90 -12.18 -0.55
CA PHE A 78 -4.01 -13.09 -1.68
C PHE A 78 -5.48 -13.41 -2.02
N ASP A 79 -6.28 -13.80 -1.02
CA ASP A 79 -7.71 -14.09 -1.18
C ASP A 79 -8.47 -12.88 -1.73
N ASN A 80 -8.23 -11.69 -1.18
CA ASN A 80 -8.89 -10.48 -1.67
C ASN A 80 -8.46 -10.12 -3.09
N ILE A 81 -7.20 -10.33 -3.47
CA ILE A 81 -6.75 -10.09 -4.84
C ILE A 81 -7.45 -11.05 -5.81
N SER A 82 -7.53 -12.33 -5.44
CA SER A 82 -8.22 -13.34 -6.24
C SER A 82 -9.72 -13.01 -6.37
N GLU A 83 -10.39 -12.61 -5.29
CA GLU A 83 -11.81 -12.22 -5.31
C GLU A 83 -12.05 -10.93 -6.13
N PHE A 84 -11.19 -9.93 -5.94
CA PHE A 84 -11.40 -8.62 -6.53
C PHE A 84 -10.99 -8.54 -7.99
N PHE A 85 -9.82 -9.10 -8.34
CA PHE A 85 -9.23 -8.99 -9.66
C PHE A 85 -9.35 -10.26 -10.49
N ASN A 86 -9.90 -11.35 -9.92
CA ASN A 86 -10.00 -12.65 -10.58
C ASN A 86 -8.62 -13.07 -11.15
N ALA A 87 -7.58 -12.79 -10.39
CA ALA A 87 -6.18 -12.95 -10.75
C ALA A 87 -5.37 -13.30 -9.51
N ASP A 88 -4.28 -14.02 -9.71
CA ASP A 88 -3.35 -14.40 -8.66
C ASP A 88 -1.99 -13.77 -8.99
N PHE A 89 -1.43 -13.04 -8.04
CA PHE A 89 -0.14 -12.36 -8.21
C PHE A 89 0.99 -13.31 -7.78
N GLU A 90 1.45 -14.14 -8.72
CA GLU A 90 2.50 -15.15 -8.48
C GLU A 90 3.93 -14.59 -8.53
N ASP A 91 4.10 -13.26 -8.63
CA ASP A 91 5.41 -12.62 -8.71
C ASP A 91 6.10 -12.44 -7.35
N GLY A 92 5.46 -12.86 -6.26
CA GLY A 92 5.98 -12.75 -4.89
C GLY A 92 5.79 -11.38 -4.25
N SER A 93 5.28 -10.39 -5.00
CA SER A 93 5.10 -9.03 -4.48
C SER A 93 4.02 -8.89 -3.41
N VAL A 94 3.06 -9.83 -3.33
CA VAL A 94 2.07 -9.86 -2.24
C VAL A 94 2.76 -9.96 -0.90
N GLY A 95 3.69 -10.91 -0.75
CA GLY A 95 4.48 -11.10 0.45
C GLY A 95 5.37 -9.90 0.75
N GLU A 96 6.05 -9.32 -0.24
CA GLU A 96 6.88 -8.12 -0.04
C GLU A 96 6.05 -6.93 0.47
N VAL A 97 4.85 -6.72 -0.09
CA VAL A 97 3.94 -5.66 0.34
C VAL A 97 3.39 -5.95 1.74
N ALA A 98 3.01 -7.19 2.03
CA ALA A 98 2.54 -7.60 3.35
C ALA A 98 3.60 -7.37 4.42
N GLU A 99 4.86 -7.78 4.17
CA GLU A 99 5.99 -7.54 5.07
C GLU A 99 6.20 -6.03 5.31
N GLN A 100 6.20 -5.25 4.22
CA GLN A 100 6.38 -3.80 4.32
C GLN A 100 5.30 -3.13 5.16
N VAL A 101 4.03 -3.51 4.99
CA VAL A 101 2.91 -2.97 5.77
C VAL A 101 3.00 -3.41 7.24
N LEU A 102 3.39 -4.65 7.51
CA LEU A 102 3.56 -5.18 8.87
C LEU A 102 4.65 -4.41 9.63
N ILE A 103 5.80 -4.17 9.00
CA ILE A 103 6.89 -3.35 9.59
C ILE A 103 6.39 -1.94 9.90
N MET A 104 5.67 -1.32 8.96
CA MET A 104 5.11 0.02 9.16
C MET A 104 4.11 0.07 10.32
N HIS A 105 3.31 -0.98 10.48
CA HIS A 105 2.41 -1.14 11.61
C HIS A 105 3.18 -1.23 12.94
N GLU A 106 4.25 -2.02 13.02
CA GLU A 106 5.09 -2.12 14.22
C GLU A 106 5.78 -0.79 14.57
N GLU A 107 6.29 -0.07 13.57
CA GLU A 107 6.86 1.27 13.77
C GLU A 107 5.80 2.25 14.31
N CYS A 108 4.58 2.19 13.78
CA CYS A 108 3.46 3.02 14.26
C CYS A 108 3.12 2.75 15.73
N LEU A 109 3.20 1.50 16.20
CA LEU A 109 3.06 1.17 17.63
C LEU A 109 4.16 1.79 18.49
N GLN A 110 5.36 1.95 17.93
CA GLN A 110 6.51 2.60 18.58
C GLN A 110 6.50 4.13 18.46
N ASN A 111 5.47 4.73 17.84
CA ASN A 111 5.43 6.16 17.47
C ASN A 111 6.57 6.58 16.52
N ASN A 112 7.11 5.64 15.75
CA ASN A 112 8.08 5.89 14.71
C ASN A 112 7.35 5.93 13.36
N TYR A 113 7.47 7.05 12.64
CA TYR A 113 6.83 7.22 11.32
C TYR A 113 7.84 7.33 10.19
N SER A 114 9.09 6.94 10.44
CA SER A 114 10.21 7.11 9.52
C SER A 114 9.97 6.42 8.16
N SER A 115 9.40 5.21 8.13
CA SER A 115 9.13 4.53 6.86
C SER A 115 8.03 5.21 6.05
N ILE A 116 6.96 5.67 6.71
CA ILE A 116 5.90 6.46 6.07
C ILE A 116 6.47 7.77 5.53
N GLU A 117 7.31 8.47 6.30
CA GLU A 117 7.94 9.71 5.86
C GLU A 117 8.86 9.50 4.64
N LYS A 118 9.66 8.42 4.64
CA LYS A 118 10.45 8.01 3.48
C LYS A 118 9.55 7.76 2.26
N LEU A 119 8.45 7.03 2.43
CA LEU A 119 7.48 6.80 1.36
C LEU A 119 6.91 8.13 0.84
N ARG A 120 6.54 9.08 1.72
CA ARG A 120 6.06 10.41 1.32
C ARG A 120 7.11 11.17 0.50
N ASN A 121 8.36 11.17 0.95
CA ASN A 121 9.46 11.86 0.29
C ASN A 121 9.80 11.25 -1.08
N THR A 122 9.76 9.92 -1.20
CA THR A 122 9.93 9.26 -2.51
C THR A 122 8.81 9.63 -3.49
N ARG A 123 7.58 9.92 -3.01
CA ARG A 123 6.48 10.37 -3.87
C ARG A 123 6.67 11.81 -4.33
N ALA A 124 7.20 12.68 -3.47
CA ALA A 124 7.63 14.01 -3.87
C ALA A 124 8.72 13.95 -4.95
N GLN A 125 9.68 13.01 -4.83
CA GLN A 125 10.69 12.80 -5.86
C GLN A 125 10.13 12.19 -7.15
N ALA A 126 9.21 11.23 -7.09
CA ALA A 126 8.56 10.69 -8.29
C ALA A 126 7.75 11.78 -9.02
N ASN A 127 7.06 12.66 -8.30
CA ASN A 127 6.36 13.82 -8.89
C ASN A 127 7.33 14.88 -9.44
N ALA A 128 8.44 15.16 -8.75
CA ALA A 128 9.50 16.05 -9.25
C ALA A 128 10.22 15.46 -10.48
N VAL A 129 10.39 14.14 -10.53
CA VAL A 129 10.99 13.41 -11.66
C VAL A 129 10.02 13.29 -12.83
N SER A 130 8.72 13.16 -12.58
CA SER A 130 7.69 13.27 -13.64
C SER A 130 7.64 14.69 -14.23
N GLN A 131 7.85 15.74 -13.42
CA GLN A 131 8.00 17.10 -13.94
C GLN A 131 9.31 17.31 -14.72
N SER A 132 10.41 16.63 -14.38
CA SER A 132 11.67 16.75 -15.13
C SER A 132 11.73 15.85 -16.38
N ARG A 133 11.01 14.73 -16.40
CA ARG A 133 10.85 13.88 -17.61
C ARG A 133 9.96 14.53 -18.67
N MET A 134 9.04 15.43 -18.29
CA MET A 134 8.28 16.29 -19.22
C MET A 134 9.08 17.53 -19.69
N ARG A 135 10.41 17.41 -19.83
CA ARG A 135 11.25 18.38 -20.55
C ARG A 135 12.22 17.74 -21.56
N MET A 136 12.17 16.42 -21.74
CA MET A 136 13.07 15.71 -22.66
C MET A 136 12.37 15.11 -23.90
N LEU A 137 11.06 15.35 -24.08
CA LEU A 137 10.28 14.88 -25.25
C LEU A 137 9.93 16.00 -26.26
N ASP A 138 10.61 17.14 -26.22
CA ASP A 138 10.47 18.21 -27.24
C ASP A 138 11.65 18.26 -28.23
N SER A 139 12.53 17.26 -28.30
CA SER A 139 13.70 17.37 -29.20
C SER A 139 14.25 16.07 -29.78
N VAL A 140 13.41 15.07 -30.04
CA VAL A 140 13.79 14.02 -31.01
C VAL A 140 12.61 13.75 -31.93
N GLY A 141 12.70 14.34 -33.12
CA GLY A 141 11.69 14.26 -34.17
C GLY A 141 11.39 12.82 -34.59
N PHE A 142 10.13 12.43 -34.42
CA PHE A 142 9.57 11.26 -35.07
C PHE A 142 9.13 11.66 -36.47
N CYS A 143 10.00 11.41 -37.44
CA CYS A 143 9.64 11.33 -38.84
C CYS A 143 9.02 9.94 -39.06
N PHE A 144 7.70 9.86 -39.21
CA PHE A 144 7.08 8.71 -39.87
C PHE A 144 5.97 9.24 -40.78
N ALA A 145 6.34 9.45 -42.04
CA ALA A 145 5.43 9.75 -43.13
C ALA A 145 4.99 8.44 -43.78
N MET A 146 3.66 8.33 -43.91
CA MET A 146 2.85 7.67 -44.94
C MET A 146 3.05 6.18 -45.24
#